data_AF-A0A962ID45-F1
#
_entry.id   AF-A0A962ID45-F1
#
_cell.length_a   1.000
_cell.length_b   1.000
_cell.length_c   1.000
_cell.angle_alpha   90.00
_cell.angle_beta   90.00
_cell.angle_gamma   90.00
#
_symmetry.space_group_name_H-M   'P 1'
#
loop_
_entity.id
_entity.type
_entity.pdbx_description
1 polymer ?
#
loop_
_entity_poly.entity_id
_entity_poly.type
_entity_poly.pdbx_seq_one_letter_code
_entity_poly.pdbx_strand_id
1 'polypeptide(L)'
;NRSIVIGGPDPADRNVIAGSGRDMSTPALPGGGQNTIRVNSINSERGRILFQGNLLGLAPDGITPLPLTTALVVNPGDDVFATPDVEILDNRMARAPRNFGCTCGGNLRLSINRNMLDPTLGRTTLVQRNVFGIGVDGSFIDGTSDHVDIDLGNPSRTANIRVGGLGLDEGNVFARALPLSTFNLGSAVAIPNGSTANTQIEVVGNRMLGNAGLGVDLRGETIPALGRTINDAGDPDMGANNRQNFPRITAYSVNSSSFDVTYLVDSSAANSAYPLRV
;
A
#
# COMPACT_ATOMS: atom_id res chain seq x y z
N ASN A 1 -12.23 -25.27 2.52
CA ASN A 1 -11.55 -23.98 2.26
C ASN A 1 -11.36 -23.81 0.77
N ARG A 2 -12.22 -23.00 0.17
CA ARG A 2 -12.08 -22.61 -1.24
C ARG A 2 -10.99 -21.54 -1.35
N SER A 3 -10.01 -21.79 -2.18
CA SER A 3 -8.97 -20.82 -2.51
C SER A 3 -9.09 -20.39 -3.96
N ILE A 4 -9.05 -19.09 -4.19
CA ILE A 4 -8.77 -18.50 -5.50
C ILE A 4 -7.28 -18.22 -5.53
N VAL A 5 -6.58 -18.84 -6.46
CA VAL A 5 -5.16 -18.58 -6.72
C VAL A 5 -5.05 -17.91 -8.08
N ILE A 6 -4.38 -16.76 -8.11
CA ILE A 6 -4.09 -16.02 -9.34
C ILE A 6 -2.59 -15.84 -9.40
N GLY A 7 -1.98 -16.54 -10.35
CA GLY A 7 -0.53 -16.63 -10.50
C GLY A 7 0.04 -17.80 -9.72
N GLY A 8 1.31 -17.69 -9.36
CA GLY A 8 2.05 -18.72 -8.64
C GLY A 8 3.49 -18.29 -8.37
N PRO A 9 4.25 -19.10 -7.62
CA PRO A 9 5.62 -18.79 -7.26
C PRO A 9 6.58 -18.88 -8.46
N ASP A 10 6.24 -19.69 -9.47
CA ASP A 10 7.12 -19.92 -10.61
C ASP A 10 6.85 -18.90 -11.73
N PRO A 11 7.88 -18.48 -12.50
CA PRO A 11 7.69 -17.59 -13.64
C PRO A 11 6.69 -18.10 -14.68
N ALA A 12 6.47 -19.42 -14.76
CA ALA A 12 5.50 -20.03 -15.68
C ALA A 12 4.03 -19.83 -15.23
N ASP A 13 3.79 -19.61 -13.94
CA ASP A 13 2.44 -19.39 -13.40
C ASP A 13 2.00 -17.93 -13.50
N ARG A 14 2.95 -17.04 -13.77
CA ARG A 14 2.78 -15.58 -13.78
C ARG A 14 1.75 -15.14 -14.82
N ASN A 15 0.79 -14.34 -14.35
CA ASN A 15 -0.09 -13.59 -15.25
C ASN A 15 0.50 -12.22 -15.55
N VAL A 16 0.21 -11.72 -16.75
CA VAL A 16 0.36 -10.31 -17.11
C VAL A 16 -1.02 -9.66 -17.05
N ILE A 17 -1.18 -8.67 -16.18
CA ILE A 17 -2.44 -7.96 -15.95
C ILE A 17 -2.25 -6.50 -16.32
N ALA A 18 -3.02 -6.04 -17.31
CA ALA A 18 -2.98 -4.69 -17.85
C ALA A 18 -4.36 -4.28 -18.37
N GLY A 19 -4.47 -3.08 -18.93
CA GLY A 19 -5.65 -2.65 -19.69
C GLY A 19 -6.78 -2.04 -18.87
N SER A 20 -6.53 -1.62 -17.63
CA SER A 20 -7.51 -0.75 -16.95
C SER A 20 -7.46 0.65 -17.59
N GLY A 21 -8.65 1.16 -17.92
CA GLY A 21 -8.95 2.52 -18.40
C GLY A 21 -8.35 2.95 -19.74
N ARG A 22 -8.65 4.19 -20.15
CA ARG A 22 -8.36 4.73 -21.50
C ARG A 22 -7.06 5.52 -21.52
N ASP A 23 -6.12 5.12 -22.37
CA ASP A 23 -4.95 5.95 -22.73
C ASP A 23 -5.38 6.95 -23.81
N MET A 24 -5.27 8.24 -23.49
CA MET A 24 -5.64 9.35 -24.38
C MET A 24 -4.45 9.78 -25.26
N SER A 25 -3.35 9.04 -25.28
CA SER A 25 -2.26 9.21 -26.25
C SER A 25 -2.76 9.10 -27.70
N THR A 26 -1.97 9.49 -28.69
CA THR A 26 -2.31 9.35 -30.11
C THR A 26 -1.46 8.24 -30.78
N PRO A 27 -2.07 7.16 -31.33
CA PRO A 27 -3.50 6.84 -31.30
C PRO A 27 -3.96 6.43 -29.90
N ALA A 28 -5.23 6.73 -29.57
CA ALA A 28 -5.79 6.36 -28.27
C ALA A 28 -5.88 4.85 -28.20
N LEU A 29 -5.32 4.26 -27.15
CA LEU A 29 -5.55 2.85 -26.90
C LEU A 29 -6.93 2.72 -26.25
N PRO A 30 -7.89 2.02 -26.90
CA PRO A 30 -9.20 1.82 -26.32
C PRO A 30 -9.05 1.07 -25.00
N GLY A 31 -9.74 1.56 -23.98
CA GLY A 31 -9.74 0.98 -22.65
C GLY A 31 -10.76 1.66 -21.75
N GLY A 32 -11.10 1.00 -20.66
CA GLY A 32 -12.16 1.37 -19.73
C GLY A 32 -12.23 0.38 -18.57
N GLY A 33 -12.79 0.79 -17.44
CA GLY A 33 -13.01 -0.09 -16.29
C GLY A 33 -11.84 -0.21 -15.32
N GLN A 34 -12.00 -1.08 -14.34
CA GLN A 34 -11.10 -1.27 -13.22
C GLN A 34 -10.84 -2.77 -13.03
N ASN A 35 -9.59 -3.15 -12.85
CA ASN A 35 -9.24 -4.51 -12.47
C ASN A 35 -9.65 -4.71 -11.02
N THR A 36 -10.62 -5.59 -10.77
CA THR A 36 -11.13 -5.86 -9.43
C THR A 36 -11.11 -7.36 -9.18
N ILE A 37 -10.47 -7.76 -8.08
CA ILE A 37 -10.57 -9.09 -7.52
C ILE A 37 -11.50 -8.99 -6.31
N ARG A 38 -12.59 -9.74 -6.37
CA ARG A 38 -13.55 -9.83 -5.27
C ARG A 38 -13.69 -11.26 -4.81
N VAL A 39 -13.63 -11.48 -3.50
CA VAL A 39 -13.94 -12.76 -2.86
C VAL A 39 -15.04 -12.53 -1.84
N ASN A 40 -16.04 -13.39 -1.85
CA ASN A 40 -17.00 -13.49 -0.77
C ASN A 40 -16.82 -14.88 -0.15
N SER A 41 -16.73 -14.97 1.18
CA SER A 41 -16.90 -16.27 1.85
C SER A 41 -18.40 -16.60 1.95
N ILE A 42 -18.74 -17.75 2.53
CA ILE A 42 -20.10 -18.02 3.03
C ILE A 42 -20.03 -18.31 4.53
N ASN A 43 -21.16 -18.30 5.23
CA ASN A 43 -21.19 -18.43 6.69
C ASN A 43 -20.60 -19.75 7.20
N SER A 44 -20.57 -20.79 6.34
CA SER A 44 -20.06 -22.13 6.65
C SER A 44 -18.69 -22.44 6.05
N GLU A 45 -18.14 -21.58 5.18
CA GLU A 45 -16.86 -21.84 4.53
C GLU A 45 -16.07 -20.56 4.27
N ARG A 46 -14.82 -20.56 4.69
CA ARG A 46 -13.87 -19.47 4.49
C ARG A 46 -13.26 -19.52 3.09
N GLY A 47 -13.31 -18.38 2.39
CA GLY A 47 -12.56 -18.16 1.17
C GLY A 47 -11.12 -17.72 1.45
N ARG A 48 -10.21 -17.99 0.51
CA ARG A 48 -8.87 -17.39 0.46
C ARG A 48 -8.63 -16.82 -0.93
N ILE A 49 -8.02 -15.65 -1.01
CA ILE A 49 -7.34 -15.17 -2.21
C ILE A 49 -5.84 -15.28 -1.97
N LEU A 50 -5.15 -15.94 -2.88
CA LEU A 50 -3.72 -15.82 -3.07
C LEU A 50 -3.47 -15.19 -4.44
N PHE A 51 -2.90 -13.99 -4.45
CA PHE A 51 -2.50 -13.28 -5.65
C PHE A 51 -0.97 -13.20 -5.67
N GLN A 52 -0.33 -14.06 -6.45
CA GLN A 52 1.11 -14.30 -6.33
C GLN A 52 1.87 -14.25 -7.64
N GLY A 53 3.05 -13.62 -7.64
CA GLY A 53 4.03 -13.74 -8.72
C GLY A 53 3.65 -13.07 -10.04
N ASN A 54 2.61 -12.24 -10.05
CA ASN A 54 2.07 -11.61 -11.26
C ASN A 54 2.84 -10.34 -11.66
N LEU A 55 2.71 -9.96 -12.93
CA LEU A 55 3.13 -8.67 -13.47
C LEU A 55 1.91 -7.79 -13.70
N LEU A 56 1.88 -6.61 -13.09
CA LEU A 56 0.79 -5.65 -13.24
C LEU A 56 1.33 -4.38 -13.89
N GLY A 57 0.71 -3.98 -15.00
CA GLY A 57 1.16 -2.82 -15.78
C GLY A 57 2.55 -3.02 -16.42
N LEU A 58 2.97 -4.27 -16.61
CA LEU A 58 4.25 -4.65 -17.24
C LEU A 58 4.02 -5.77 -18.25
N ALA A 59 4.76 -5.74 -19.35
CA ALA A 59 4.74 -6.79 -20.37
C ALA A 59 5.47 -8.06 -19.85
N PRO A 60 5.40 -9.20 -20.57
CA PRO A 60 6.07 -10.43 -20.14
C PRO A 60 7.58 -10.30 -19.89
N ASP A 61 8.23 -9.34 -20.54
CA ASP A 61 9.65 -9.01 -20.30
C ASP A 61 9.91 -8.38 -18.92
N GLY A 62 8.86 -7.98 -18.20
CA GLY A 62 8.91 -7.41 -16.86
C GLY A 62 9.53 -6.01 -16.79
N ILE A 63 9.79 -5.37 -17.93
CA ILE A 63 10.40 -4.03 -18.01
C ILE A 63 9.61 -3.08 -18.90
N THR A 64 8.87 -3.58 -19.89
CA THR A 64 8.08 -2.74 -20.78
C THR A 64 6.77 -2.36 -20.10
N PRO A 65 6.49 -1.07 -19.84
CA PRO A 65 5.26 -0.67 -19.16
C PRO A 65 4.04 -0.88 -20.05
N LEU A 66 3.01 -1.54 -19.52
CA LEU A 66 1.71 -1.68 -20.16
C LEU A 66 0.69 -0.68 -19.57
N PRO A 67 -0.39 -0.35 -20.30
CA PRO A 67 -1.43 0.55 -19.79
C PRO A 67 -2.06 0.01 -18.49
N LEU A 68 -2.10 0.86 -17.47
CA LEU A 68 -2.79 0.63 -16.19
C LEU A 68 -3.25 1.98 -15.61
N THR A 69 -4.46 2.44 -15.95
CA THR A 69 -4.98 3.70 -15.40
C THR A 69 -5.28 3.65 -13.91
N THR A 70 -5.83 2.54 -13.42
CA THR A 70 -6.39 2.42 -12.07
C THR A 70 -5.68 1.29 -11.33
N ALA A 71 -5.61 1.43 -10.00
CA ALA A 71 -5.08 0.38 -9.16
C ALA A 71 -5.84 -0.93 -9.36
N LEU A 72 -5.14 -2.06 -9.18
CA LEU A 72 -5.80 -3.32 -8.92
C LEU A 72 -6.56 -3.18 -7.60
N VAL A 73 -7.87 -3.42 -7.62
CA VAL A 73 -8.70 -3.35 -6.42
C VAL A 73 -8.93 -4.75 -5.89
N VAL A 74 -8.51 -4.96 -4.64
CA VAL A 74 -8.79 -6.21 -3.90
C VAL A 74 -9.87 -5.91 -2.86
N ASN A 75 -11.00 -6.61 -2.99
CA ASN A 75 -12.18 -6.42 -2.15
C ASN A 75 -12.60 -7.75 -1.49
N PRO A 76 -12.49 -7.89 -0.16
CA PRO A 76 -12.80 -9.13 0.57
C PRO A 76 -14.31 -9.33 0.83
N GLY A 77 -15.19 -8.71 0.03
CA GLY A 77 -16.63 -8.95 0.07
C GLY A 77 -17.37 -8.17 1.15
N ASP A 78 -18.65 -8.50 1.32
CA ASP A 78 -19.61 -7.75 2.17
C ASP A 78 -19.79 -8.37 3.57
N ASP A 79 -20.27 -7.56 4.52
CA ASP A 79 -20.38 -7.83 5.97
C ASP A 79 -21.17 -9.09 6.34
N VAL A 80 -22.01 -9.61 5.43
CA VAL A 80 -22.87 -10.78 5.65
C VAL A 80 -22.10 -12.12 5.74
N PHE A 81 -20.84 -12.15 5.29
CA PHE A 81 -20.08 -13.41 5.13
C PHE A 81 -18.92 -13.58 6.14
N ALA A 82 -18.21 -14.72 6.14
CA ALA A 82 -16.94 -14.83 6.89
C ALA A 82 -15.81 -14.03 6.22
N THR A 83 -14.83 -13.52 6.99
CA THR A 83 -13.70 -12.78 6.42
C THR A 83 -12.72 -13.72 5.71
N PRO A 84 -12.51 -13.56 4.39
CA PRO A 84 -11.57 -14.38 3.65
C PRO A 84 -10.11 -14.03 4.01
N ASP A 85 -9.20 -14.98 3.85
CA ASP A 85 -7.76 -14.67 3.82
C ASP A 85 -7.41 -13.95 2.52
N VAL A 86 -6.59 -12.90 2.60
CA VAL A 86 -6.09 -12.18 1.43
C VAL A 86 -4.58 -12.10 1.53
N GLU A 87 -3.91 -12.71 0.56
CA GLU A 87 -2.46 -12.72 0.45
C GLU A 87 -2.05 -12.21 -0.93
N ILE A 88 -1.24 -11.16 -0.95
CA ILE A 88 -0.70 -10.50 -2.14
C ILE A 88 0.81 -10.61 -2.04
N LEU A 89 1.39 -11.56 -2.77
CA LEU A 89 2.77 -12.00 -2.57
C LEU A 89 3.58 -11.90 -3.86
N ASP A 90 4.85 -11.49 -3.81
CA ASP A 90 5.79 -11.65 -4.93
C ASP A 90 5.37 -11.00 -6.26
N ASN A 91 4.40 -10.08 -6.24
CA ASN A 91 3.96 -9.42 -7.47
C ASN A 91 4.90 -8.27 -7.80
N ARG A 92 5.06 -8.00 -9.09
CA ARG A 92 5.71 -6.79 -9.56
C ARG A 92 4.70 -5.90 -10.26
N MET A 93 4.56 -4.69 -9.75
CA MET A 93 3.54 -3.74 -10.16
C MET A 93 4.22 -2.44 -10.59
N ALA A 94 3.95 -2.00 -11.81
CA ALA A 94 4.41 -0.71 -12.27
C ALA A 94 3.29 0.05 -12.95
N ARG A 95 3.39 1.37 -12.91
CA ARG A 95 2.38 2.25 -13.50
C ARG A 95 3.05 3.47 -14.11
N ALA A 96 3.69 3.25 -15.25
CA ALA A 96 4.33 4.34 -15.99
C ALA A 96 3.35 5.51 -16.21
N PRO A 97 3.80 6.76 -16.05
CA PRO A 97 3.04 7.93 -16.43
C PRO A 97 2.59 7.82 -17.88
N ARG A 98 1.27 7.88 -18.09
CA ARG A 98 0.66 7.96 -19.42
C ARG A 98 -0.43 9.03 -19.40
N ASN A 99 -0.88 9.45 -20.58
CA ASN A 99 -1.91 10.46 -20.72
C ASN A 99 -3.30 9.86 -20.44
N PHE A 100 -3.55 9.55 -19.17
CA PHE A 100 -4.85 9.05 -18.74
C PHE A 100 -5.78 10.24 -18.47
N GLY A 101 -7.01 10.20 -19.01
CA GLY A 101 -8.00 11.27 -18.83
C GLY A 101 -8.57 11.40 -17.40
N CYS A 102 -7.93 10.81 -16.39
CA CYS A 102 -8.32 10.84 -14.98
C CYS A 102 -7.09 11.03 -14.08
N THR A 103 -7.29 11.54 -12.87
CA THR A 103 -6.31 11.50 -11.75
C THR A 103 -6.36 10.18 -10.97
N CYS A 104 -7.07 9.18 -11.49
CA CYS A 104 -7.19 7.87 -10.87
C CYS A 104 -5.83 7.15 -10.92
N GLY A 105 -5.46 6.42 -9.86
CA GLY A 105 -4.09 5.92 -9.75
C GLY A 105 -3.78 4.99 -8.61
N GLY A 106 -2.50 4.61 -8.56
CA GLY A 106 -1.91 3.63 -7.66
C GLY A 106 -1.73 2.28 -8.32
N ASN A 107 -0.94 1.42 -7.69
CA ASN A 107 -0.72 0.05 -8.16
C ASN A 107 -1.74 -0.90 -7.56
N LEU A 108 -2.02 -0.73 -6.26
CA LEU A 108 -2.88 -1.60 -5.48
C LEU A 108 -3.81 -0.75 -4.60
N ARG A 109 -5.10 -1.09 -4.57
CA ARG A 109 -6.05 -0.58 -3.60
C ARG A 109 -6.67 -1.72 -2.82
N LEU A 110 -6.52 -1.67 -1.51
CA LEU A 110 -7.18 -2.60 -0.58
C LEU A 110 -8.49 -1.96 -0.13
N SER A 111 -9.62 -2.38 -0.72
CA SER A 111 -10.94 -1.86 -0.39
C SER A 111 -11.62 -2.78 0.62
N ILE A 112 -11.34 -2.56 1.90
CA ILE A 112 -11.80 -3.39 3.02
C ILE A 112 -13.19 -2.92 3.44
N ASN A 113 -14.21 -3.47 2.78
CA ASN A 113 -15.58 -3.05 3.01
C ASN A 113 -16.28 -3.80 4.15
N ARG A 114 -15.56 -4.21 5.20
CA ARG A 114 -16.13 -5.00 6.29
C ARG A 114 -15.28 -5.02 7.56
N ASN A 115 -15.85 -5.54 8.65
CA ASN A 115 -15.10 -5.85 9.87
C ASN A 115 -14.26 -7.15 9.74
N MET A 116 -12.99 -7.07 10.09
CA MET A 116 -12.02 -8.18 10.09
C MET A 116 -11.71 -8.71 11.49
N LEU A 117 -12.37 -8.19 12.54
CA LEU A 117 -12.20 -8.58 13.94
C LEU A 117 -12.68 -10.02 14.19
N ASP A 118 -11.83 -10.97 13.88
CA ASP A 118 -11.77 -12.20 14.66
C ASP A 118 -10.36 -12.29 15.29
N PRO A 119 -10.18 -11.74 16.51
CA PRO A 119 -8.89 -11.73 17.18
C PRO A 119 -8.44 -13.15 17.57
N THR A 120 -9.32 -14.15 17.55
CA THR A 120 -8.96 -15.54 17.87
C THR A 120 -8.31 -16.28 16.69
N LEU A 121 -8.39 -15.71 15.48
CA LEU A 121 -7.95 -16.39 14.26
C LEU A 121 -6.75 -15.74 13.59
N GLY A 122 -6.11 -14.75 14.21
CA GLY A 122 -4.84 -14.17 13.74
C GLY A 122 -4.89 -13.66 12.29
N ARG A 123 -6.07 -13.22 11.84
CA ARG A 123 -6.37 -12.97 10.43
C ARG A 123 -5.78 -11.64 9.98
N THR A 124 -4.91 -11.65 8.98
CA THR A 124 -4.28 -10.44 8.44
C THR A 124 -4.33 -10.48 6.91
N THR A 125 -4.78 -9.40 6.28
CA THR A 125 -4.50 -9.17 4.85
C THR A 125 -3.00 -8.91 4.69
N LEU A 126 -2.31 -9.78 3.97
CA LEU A 126 -0.86 -9.70 3.78
C LEU A 126 -0.53 -9.11 2.41
N VAL A 127 0.33 -8.09 2.41
CA VAL A 127 0.99 -7.56 1.22
C VAL A 127 2.49 -7.67 1.46
N GLN A 128 3.14 -8.68 0.90
CA GLN A 128 4.54 -9.00 1.20
C GLN A 128 5.33 -9.35 -0.05
N ARG A 129 6.64 -9.11 -0.04
CA ARG A 129 7.54 -9.46 -1.16
C ARG A 129 7.17 -8.84 -2.51
N ASN A 130 6.28 -7.86 -2.54
CA ASN A 130 5.91 -7.20 -3.78
C ASN A 130 6.92 -6.11 -4.12
N VAL A 131 7.06 -5.84 -5.41
CA VAL A 131 7.90 -4.78 -5.97
C VAL A 131 7.03 -3.78 -6.69
N PHE A 132 7.08 -2.53 -6.29
CA PHE A 132 6.31 -1.43 -6.86
C PHE A 132 7.25 -0.43 -7.53
N GLY A 133 6.98 -0.11 -8.80
CA GLY A 133 7.70 0.92 -9.55
C GLY A 133 9.09 0.52 -10.06
N ILE A 134 9.43 -0.78 -10.05
CA ILE A 134 10.72 -1.29 -10.55
C ILE A 134 10.49 -2.48 -11.47
N GLY A 135 11.18 -2.50 -12.61
CA GLY A 135 11.24 -3.62 -13.54
C GLY A 135 12.00 -4.84 -12.98
N VAL A 136 11.97 -5.96 -13.73
CA VAL A 136 12.72 -7.18 -13.36
C VAL A 136 14.23 -6.99 -13.37
N ASP A 137 14.74 -6.03 -14.13
CA ASP A 137 16.15 -5.67 -14.27
C ASP A 137 16.63 -4.62 -13.24
N GLY A 138 15.74 -4.16 -12.35
CA GLY A 138 16.04 -3.09 -11.39
C GLY A 138 15.87 -1.68 -11.96
N SER A 139 15.50 -1.55 -13.23
CA SER A 139 15.18 -0.24 -13.81
C SER A 139 13.94 0.36 -13.14
N PHE A 140 13.97 1.67 -12.95
CA PHE A 140 12.81 2.38 -12.43
C PHE A 140 11.75 2.52 -13.51
N ILE A 141 10.54 2.08 -13.18
CA ILE A 141 9.36 2.25 -14.01
C ILE A 141 8.39 3.05 -13.16
N ASP A 142 8.54 4.38 -13.25
CA ASP A 142 7.83 5.39 -12.48
C ASP A 142 6.41 4.92 -12.10
N GLY A 143 6.06 5.02 -10.83
CA GLY A 143 4.71 4.77 -10.35
C GLY A 143 3.97 6.09 -10.28
N THR A 144 2.87 6.26 -10.99
CA THR A 144 2.01 7.45 -10.79
C THR A 144 1.04 7.24 -9.64
N SER A 145 0.86 8.24 -8.76
CA SER A 145 0.08 8.21 -7.52
C SER A 145 0.72 7.39 -6.39
N ASP A 146 0.04 7.28 -5.25
CA ASP A 146 0.45 6.43 -4.14
C ASP A 146 0.47 4.94 -4.55
N HIS A 147 1.50 4.15 -4.19
CA HIS A 147 1.59 2.77 -4.67
C HIS A 147 0.48 1.88 -4.11
N VAL A 148 0.31 1.89 -2.78
CA VAL A 148 -0.74 1.15 -2.06
C VAL A 148 -1.69 2.14 -1.40
N ASP A 149 -2.95 2.08 -1.78
CA ASP A 149 -4.04 2.85 -1.17
C ASP A 149 -4.88 1.90 -0.30
N ILE A 150 -4.98 2.18 0.99
CA ILE A 150 -5.89 1.47 1.88
C ILE A 150 -7.19 2.26 1.95
N ASP A 151 -8.31 1.58 1.76
CA ASP A 151 -9.63 2.17 1.82
C ASP A 151 -10.56 1.28 2.65
N LEU A 152 -11.03 1.80 3.77
CA LEU A 152 -11.96 1.08 4.65
C LEU A 152 -13.42 1.25 4.21
N GLY A 153 -13.71 2.18 3.30
CA GLY A 153 -15.06 2.54 2.84
C GLY A 153 -15.97 3.17 3.91
N ASN A 154 -15.73 2.94 5.20
CA ASN A 154 -16.41 3.54 6.34
C ASN A 154 -15.48 3.56 7.57
N PRO A 155 -15.42 4.67 8.35
CA PRO A 155 -14.52 4.80 9.50
C PRO A 155 -14.83 3.85 10.67
N SER A 156 -16.04 3.30 10.77
CA SER A 156 -16.42 2.35 11.82
C SER A 156 -15.93 0.92 11.56
N ARG A 157 -15.30 0.68 10.41
CA ARG A 157 -14.81 -0.65 10.03
C ARG A 157 -13.45 -0.94 10.64
N THR A 158 -13.23 -2.24 10.81
CA THR A 158 -12.07 -2.78 11.49
C THR A 158 -11.30 -3.66 10.54
N ALA A 159 -10.03 -3.34 10.32
CA ALA A 159 -9.17 -4.10 9.42
C ALA A 159 -7.92 -4.58 10.14
N ASN A 160 -7.40 -5.73 9.73
CA ASN A 160 -6.06 -6.18 10.12
C ASN A 160 -5.27 -6.38 8.83
N ILE A 161 -4.33 -5.47 8.58
CA ILE A 161 -3.56 -5.41 7.35
C ILE A 161 -2.08 -5.29 7.71
N ARG A 162 -1.25 -6.10 7.06
CA ARG A 162 0.20 -5.95 7.14
C ARG A 162 0.77 -5.76 5.74
N VAL A 163 1.44 -4.64 5.56
CA VAL A 163 2.23 -4.31 4.38
C VAL A 163 3.71 -4.48 4.75
N GLY A 164 4.29 -5.59 4.29
CA GLY A 164 5.66 -6.01 4.55
C GLY A 164 5.74 -7.03 5.70
N GLY A 165 6.88 -7.12 6.36
CA GLY A 165 7.11 -8.05 7.46
C GLY A 165 8.51 -7.92 8.05
N LEU A 166 8.76 -8.59 9.17
CA LEU A 166 10.04 -8.52 9.89
C LEU A 166 10.94 -9.72 9.61
N GLY A 167 10.40 -10.79 9.00
CA GLY A 167 11.19 -11.91 8.51
C GLY A 167 12.06 -11.52 7.33
N LEU A 168 13.09 -12.33 7.08
CA LEU A 168 13.93 -12.20 5.89
C LEU A 168 13.04 -12.20 4.64
N ASP A 169 13.25 -11.21 3.79
CA ASP A 169 12.52 -10.98 2.56
C ASP A 169 11.02 -10.69 2.69
N GLU A 170 10.41 -10.60 3.86
CA GLU A 170 8.95 -10.30 3.95
C GLU A 170 8.58 -8.86 3.50
N GLY A 171 9.58 -7.97 3.41
CA GLY A 171 9.43 -6.59 3.00
C GLY A 171 9.02 -6.40 1.54
N ASN A 172 8.19 -5.40 1.27
CA ASN A 172 7.98 -4.92 -0.09
C ASN A 172 9.07 -3.89 -0.46
N VAL A 173 9.24 -3.67 -1.77
CA VAL A 173 10.05 -2.58 -2.32
C VAL A 173 9.13 -1.59 -3.00
N PHE A 174 9.18 -0.33 -2.58
CA PHE A 174 8.44 0.77 -3.17
C PHE A 174 9.41 1.76 -3.80
N ALA A 175 9.21 2.11 -5.06
CA ALA A 175 10.06 3.07 -5.73
C ALA A 175 9.32 4.05 -6.61
N ARG A 176 9.71 5.33 -6.49
CA ARG A 176 9.34 6.41 -7.38
C ARG A 176 7.84 6.50 -7.61
N ALA A 177 7.05 6.44 -6.54
CA ALA A 177 5.71 6.99 -6.57
C ALA A 177 5.80 8.51 -6.85
N LEU A 178 5.04 8.98 -7.84
CA LEU A 178 5.01 10.34 -8.34
C LEU A 178 3.68 10.99 -7.99
N PRO A 179 3.67 12.30 -7.70
CA PRO A 179 2.43 13.01 -7.43
C PRO A 179 1.59 13.06 -8.71
N LEU A 180 0.30 12.79 -8.57
CA LEU A 180 -0.64 12.84 -9.71
C LEU A 180 -1.71 13.92 -9.53
N SER A 181 -2.00 14.31 -8.29
CA SER A 181 -2.93 15.39 -7.97
C SER A 181 -2.62 15.93 -6.58
N THR A 182 -3.33 16.98 -6.18
CA THR A 182 -3.33 17.45 -4.78
C THR A 182 -3.79 16.39 -3.78
N PHE A 183 -4.43 15.31 -4.24
CA PHE A 183 -4.95 14.24 -3.40
C PHE A 183 -4.05 13.00 -3.32
N ASN A 184 -3.02 12.92 -4.17
CA ASN A 184 -2.11 11.79 -4.28
C ASN A 184 -0.69 12.34 -4.37
N LEU A 185 0.03 12.34 -3.25
CA LEU A 185 1.35 12.96 -3.14
C LEU A 185 2.46 12.09 -3.72
N GLY A 186 2.16 10.84 -4.09
CA GLY A 186 3.16 9.88 -4.55
C GLY A 186 3.82 9.19 -3.35
N SER A 187 3.01 8.78 -2.38
CA SER A 187 3.44 8.06 -1.19
C SER A 187 3.56 6.56 -1.45
N ALA A 188 4.36 5.83 -0.68
CA ALA A 188 4.44 4.37 -0.85
C ALA A 188 3.17 3.67 -0.34
N VAL A 189 2.73 4.02 0.87
CA VAL A 189 1.47 3.52 1.42
C VAL A 189 0.65 4.70 1.92
N ALA A 190 -0.56 4.85 1.40
CA ALA A 190 -1.53 5.81 1.90
C ALA A 190 -2.57 5.09 2.76
N ILE A 191 -2.76 5.60 3.98
CA ILE A 191 -3.68 5.07 4.98
C ILE A 191 -4.82 6.08 5.14
N PRO A 192 -6.09 5.64 5.08
CA PRO A 192 -7.21 6.54 5.14
C PRO A 192 -7.34 7.10 6.57
N ASN A 193 -7.83 8.33 6.64
CA ASN A 193 -8.17 8.93 7.91
C ASN A 193 -9.36 8.22 8.56
N GLY A 194 -9.33 8.04 9.89
CA GLY A 194 -10.48 7.60 10.67
C GLY A 194 -10.09 7.05 12.03
N SER A 195 -10.83 7.44 13.07
CA SER A 195 -10.81 6.78 14.37
C SER A 195 -11.28 5.34 14.18
N THR A 196 -10.32 4.44 14.12
CA THR A 196 -10.55 3.01 13.99
C THR A 196 -9.97 2.38 15.23
N ALA A 197 -10.66 2.55 16.36
CA ALA A 197 -10.25 2.04 17.67
C ALA A 197 -9.93 0.52 17.69
N ASN A 198 -10.18 -0.18 16.58
CA ASN A 198 -9.97 -1.61 16.39
C ASN A 198 -9.38 -1.97 14.99
N THR A 199 -8.77 -1.03 14.26
CA THR A 199 -8.01 -1.35 13.04
C THR A 199 -6.52 -1.41 13.35
N GLN A 200 -5.87 -2.45 12.86
CA GLN A 200 -4.44 -2.65 12.92
C GLN A 200 -3.88 -2.63 11.50
N ILE A 201 -3.16 -1.57 11.16
CA ILE A 201 -2.39 -1.49 9.91
C ILE A 201 -0.92 -1.40 10.28
N GLU A 202 -0.16 -2.41 9.88
CA GLU A 202 1.28 -2.47 10.09
C GLU A 202 1.99 -2.27 8.76
N VAL A 203 2.89 -1.29 8.70
CA VAL A 203 3.78 -1.07 7.56
C VAL A 203 5.21 -1.25 8.03
N VAL A 204 5.79 -2.44 7.81
CA VAL A 204 7.05 -2.85 8.45
C VAL A 204 7.99 -3.57 7.49
N GLY A 205 9.30 -3.39 7.68
CA GLY A 205 10.36 -4.06 6.91
C GLY A 205 10.39 -3.74 5.41
N ASN A 206 9.68 -2.70 4.96
CA ASN A 206 9.67 -2.29 3.56
C ASN A 206 10.88 -1.44 3.21
N ARG A 207 11.28 -1.45 1.93
CA ARG A 207 12.27 -0.54 1.35
C ARG A 207 11.55 0.55 0.57
N MET A 208 11.92 1.80 0.79
CA MET A 208 11.30 2.98 0.17
C MET A 208 12.36 3.77 -0.60
N LEU A 209 12.21 3.87 -1.91
CA LEU A 209 13.26 4.33 -2.83
C LEU A 209 12.76 5.53 -3.67
N GLY A 210 13.06 6.75 -3.22
CA GLY A 210 12.83 7.95 -4.02
C GLY A 210 11.36 8.22 -4.37
N ASN A 211 10.43 7.86 -3.48
CA ASN A 211 9.03 8.29 -3.60
C ASN A 211 8.96 9.82 -3.41
N ALA A 212 8.14 10.48 -4.22
CA ALA A 212 7.97 11.93 -4.14
C ALA A 212 7.19 12.36 -2.90
N GLY A 213 6.23 11.54 -2.46
CA GLY A 213 5.45 11.72 -1.25
C GLY A 213 6.12 11.08 -0.03
N LEU A 214 5.30 10.65 0.94
CA LEU A 214 5.79 10.00 2.15
C LEU A 214 5.99 8.50 1.95
N GLY A 215 6.84 7.91 2.79
CA GLY A 215 6.88 6.45 2.90
C GLY A 215 5.52 5.88 3.33
N VAL A 216 4.99 6.45 4.40
CA VAL A 216 3.63 6.19 4.88
C VAL A 216 2.95 7.54 5.04
N ASP A 217 1.80 7.70 4.40
CA ASP A 217 0.97 8.90 4.49
C ASP A 217 -0.29 8.56 5.29
N LEU A 218 -0.36 9.09 6.50
CA LEU A 218 -1.55 9.04 7.33
C LEU A 218 -2.43 10.20 6.91
N ARG A 219 -3.42 9.94 6.05
CA ARG A 219 -4.32 11.01 5.60
C ARG A 219 -5.04 11.58 6.84
N GLY A 220 -5.08 12.90 6.97
CA GLY A 220 -5.66 13.65 8.10
C GLY A 220 -7.17 13.93 8.00
N GLU A 221 -7.70 14.73 8.94
CA GLU A 221 -9.13 15.05 9.06
C GLU A 221 -9.62 16.27 8.25
N THR A 222 -8.74 17.23 7.97
CA THR A 222 -9.10 18.49 7.31
C THR A 222 -8.31 18.70 6.03
N ILE A 223 -8.98 19.13 4.95
CA ILE A 223 -8.36 19.29 3.62
C ILE A 223 -7.42 20.52 3.59
N PRO A 224 -6.20 20.40 3.01
CA PRO A 224 -5.62 19.18 2.46
C PRO A 224 -5.06 18.30 3.58
N ALA A 225 -5.68 17.14 3.76
CA ALA A 225 -5.44 16.22 4.85
C ALA A 225 -4.32 15.24 4.47
N LEU A 226 -3.26 15.72 3.83
CA LEU A 226 -2.29 14.88 3.15
C LEU A 226 -0.89 15.35 3.45
N GLY A 227 0.03 14.40 3.54
CA GLY A 227 1.43 14.68 3.80
C GLY A 227 1.72 14.77 5.30
N ARG A 228 2.85 15.42 5.63
CA ARG A 228 3.38 15.39 7.00
C ARG A 228 2.47 16.20 7.92
N THR A 229 1.99 15.56 8.98
CA THR A 229 1.47 16.28 10.16
C THR A 229 2.60 17.12 10.76
N ILE A 230 2.30 18.30 11.29
CA ILE A 230 3.31 19.20 11.85
C ILE A 230 3.71 18.68 13.24
N ASN A 231 4.99 18.78 13.59
CA ASN A 231 5.41 18.51 14.96
C ASN A 231 4.95 19.63 15.92
N ASP A 232 4.24 19.28 16.98
CA ASP A 232 3.78 20.19 18.04
C ASP A 232 4.31 19.83 19.44
N ALA A 233 4.31 20.76 20.39
CA ALA A 233 4.95 20.55 21.68
C ALA A 233 4.16 19.58 22.58
N GLY A 234 4.76 18.46 22.99
CA GLY A 234 4.15 17.50 23.93
C GLY A 234 3.07 16.58 23.35
N ASP A 235 2.65 16.82 22.11
CA ASP A 235 1.82 15.99 21.21
C ASP A 235 0.45 15.53 21.76
N PRO A 236 -0.55 16.43 21.88
CA PRO A 236 -1.93 16.13 22.26
C PRO A 236 -2.81 15.64 21.10
N ASP A 237 -2.23 15.31 19.93
CA ASP A 237 -3.00 14.92 18.76
C ASP A 237 -3.77 13.60 18.96
N MET A 238 -4.85 13.45 18.20
CA MET A 238 -5.70 12.26 18.21
C MET A 238 -5.68 11.54 16.86
N GLY A 239 -6.01 10.24 16.89
CA GLY A 239 -6.19 9.41 15.70
C GLY A 239 -5.17 8.27 15.62
N ALA A 240 -4.94 7.76 14.42
CA ALA A 240 -4.00 6.66 14.20
C ALA A 240 -2.61 7.02 14.73
N ASN A 241 -2.06 6.15 15.59
CA ASN A 241 -0.79 6.38 16.29
C ASN A 241 -0.68 7.73 17.03
N ASN A 242 -1.80 8.29 17.50
CA ASN A 242 -1.89 9.65 18.06
C ASN A 242 -1.25 10.73 17.15
N ARG A 243 -1.10 10.45 15.85
CA ARG A 243 -0.33 11.27 14.90
C ARG A 243 1.07 11.68 15.39
N GLN A 244 1.70 10.77 16.12
CA GLN A 244 2.97 11.00 16.80
C GLN A 244 3.97 11.79 15.95
N ASN A 245 4.57 12.81 16.56
CA ASN A 245 5.60 13.62 15.94
C ASN A 245 6.74 12.77 15.35
N PHE A 246 7.18 13.15 14.15
CA PHE A 246 8.28 12.44 13.48
C PHE A 246 9.64 12.92 14.02
N PRO A 247 10.68 12.05 14.01
CA PRO A 247 12.02 12.44 14.43
C PRO A 247 12.57 13.59 13.60
N ARG A 248 12.97 14.68 14.27
CA ARG A 248 13.75 15.76 13.67
C ARG A 248 15.24 15.44 13.86
N ILE A 249 15.90 15.03 12.78
CA ILE A 249 17.36 14.83 12.77
C ILE A 249 18.03 16.20 12.84
N THR A 250 18.88 16.42 13.85
CA THR A 250 19.60 17.68 14.05
C THR A 250 21.09 17.56 13.75
N ALA A 251 21.65 16.35 13.80
CA ALA A 251 22.99 16.05 13.36
C ALA A 251 23.08 14.58 12.94
N TYR A 252 23.98 14.29 12.00
CA TYR A 252 24.40 12.93 11.71
C TYR A 252 25.89 12.91 11.38
N SER A 253 26.55 11.79 11.65
CA SER A 253 27.91 11.52 11.18
C SER A 253 28.03 10.08 10.70
N VAL A 254 28.86 9.87 9.69
CA VAL A 254 29.18 8.56 9.15
C VAL A 254 30.69 8.40 9.27
N ASN A 255 31.14 7.30 9.87
CA ASN A 255 32.53 6.86 9.75
C ASN A 255 32.57 5.46 9.12
N SER A 256 33.75 4.84 9.05
CA SER A 256 33.93 3.55 8.38
C SER A 256 33.13 2.39 8.98
N SER A 257 32.58 2.54 10.19
CA SER A 257 31.89 1.46 10.91
C SER A 257 30.65 1.89 11.70
N SER A 258 30.44 3.19 11.92
CA SER A 258 29.26 3.71 12.62
C SER A 258 28.53 4.77 11.80
N PHE A 259 27.22 4.80 12.04
CA PHE A 259 26.32 5.84 11.64
C PHE A 259 25.68 6.40 12.91
N ASP A 260 26.07 7.62 13.28
CA ASP A 260 25.56 8.29 14.48
C ASP A 260 24.52 9.33 14.06
N VAL A 261 23.35 9.30 14.71
CA VAL A 261 22.24 10.21 14.44
C VAL A 261 21.77 10.84 15.74
N THR A 262 21.79 12.16 15.79
CA THR A 262 21.13 12.94 16.84
C THR A 262 19.76 13.37 16.32
N TYR A 263 18.70 13.00 17.04
CA TYR A 263 17.34 13.36 16.70
C TYR A 263 16.54 13.80 17.93
N LEU A 264 15.48 14.57 17.71
CA LEU A 264 14.47 14.92 18.70
C LEU A 264 13.10 14.44 18.22
N VAL A 265 12.36 13.75 19.09
CA VAL A 265 10.92 13.54 18.95
C VAL A 265 10.25 14.28 20.10
N ASP A 266 9.56 15.37 19.79
CA ASP A 266 8.90 16.22 20.78
C ASP A 266 7.50 15.67 21.11
N SER A 267 7.43 14.45 21.66
CA SER A 267 6.17 13.84 22.09
C SER A 267 6.30 13.37 23.52
N SER A 268 5.26 13.57 24.34
CA SER A 268 5.25 13.00 25.68
C SER A 268 5.23 11.47 25.62
N ALA A 269 5.75 10.81 26.65
CA ALA A 269 5.70 9.34 26.73
C ALA A 269 4.25 8.81 26.75
N ALA A 270 3.30 9.59 27.29
CA ALA A 270 1.89 9.23 27.32
C ALA A 270 1.25 9.25 25.91
N ASN A 271 1.81 10.04 24.99
CA ASN A 271 1.31 10.18 23.62
C ASN A 271 2.11 9.36 22.61
N SER A 272 3.24 8.78 23.06
CA SER A 272 4.11 7.90 22.28
C SER A 272 3.74 6.43 22.52
N ALA A 273 2.65 5.98 21.88
CA ALA A 273 2.12 4.62 22.08
C ALA A 273 3.10 3.50 21.66
N TYR A 274 4.03 3.79 20.76
CA TYR A 274 5.08 2.86 20.33
C TYR A 274 6.47 3.44 20.59
N PRO A 275 7.38 2.67 21.22
CA PRO A 275 8.75 3.11 21.39
C PRO A 275 9.42 3.26 20.03
N LEU A 276 10.15 4.36 19.85
CA LEU A 276 11.01 4.57 18.69
C LEU A 276 12.04 3.44 18.64
N ARG A 277 12.05 2.70 17.54
CA ARG A 277 13.09 1.72 17.23
C ARG A 277 14.11 2.41 16.32
N VAL A 278 15.36 2.43 16.75
CA VAL A 278 16.51 2.96 16.00
C VAL A 278 17.36 1.78 15.55
#